data_AF-A0A7S1RAQ1-F1
#
_entry.id   AF-A0A7S1RAQ1-F1
#
_cell.length_a   1.000
_cell.length_b   1.000
_cell.length_c   1.000
_cell.angle_alpha   90.00
_cell.angle_beta   90.00
_cell.angle_gamma   90.00
#
_symmetry.space_group_name_H-M   'P 1'
#
loop_
_entity.id
_entity.type
_entity.pdbx_description
1 polymer ?
#
loop_
_entity_poly.entity_id
_entity_poly.type
_entity_poly.pdbx_seq_one_letter_code
_entity_poly.pdbx_strand_id
1 'polypeptide(L)'
;ERCGFCDRLRLVLLDCVPLCVTSYFILLPTVLRMMVVPLACHKLGESGSEWRLLADPEVICWQGEHTGWFVFGILGILLWGLVIPLLVCLYIWRNYDEIEQDVHVRITVMWLIDGYEPHYLLWEFVVHLRRVLLIVVAAWPDLSRGSELAMYQGIGIAALLLHYSFKPFDNRLGELLDRAERNGLLSFLLVVTIAQIV
;
A
#
# COMPACT_ATOMS: atom_id res chain seq x y z
N GLU A 1 -18.37 39.13 5.82
CA GLU A 1 -17.13 39.27 6.60
C GLU A 1 -16.42 37.92 6.60
N ARG A 2 -15.16 37.81 6.18
CA ARG A 2 -14.41 36.55 6.25
C ARG A 2 -13.98 36.33 7.69
N CYS A 3 -14.34 35.19 8.27
CA CYS A 3 -13.97 34.84 9.64
C CYS A 3 -12.47 34.54 9.69
N GLY A 4 -11.64 35.48 10.16
CA GLY A 4 -10.18 35.31 10.24
C GLY A 4 -9.71 34.18 11.19
N PHE A 5 -10.62 33.60 11.97
CA PHE A 5 -10.39 32.35 12.71
C PHE A 5 -10.48 31.11 11.80
N CYS A 6 -11.48 31.06 10.91
CA CYS A 6 -11.65 29.96 9.95
C CYS A 6 -10.47 29.89 8.97
N ASP A 7 -9.95 31.04 8.52
CA ASP A 7 -8.79 31.09 7.61
C ASP A 7 -7.53 30.55 8.30
N ARG A 8 -7.30 30.92 9.57
CA ARG A 8 -6.19 30.39 10.37
C ARG A 8 -6.32 28.89 10.63
N LEU A 9 -7.53 28.42 10.95
CA LEU A 9 -7.79 27.00 11.14
C LEU A 9 -7.56 26.20 9.86
N ARG A 10 -7.99 26.71 8.70
CA ARG A 10 -7.75 26.08 7.39
C ARG A 10 -6.27 25.94 7.08
N LEU A 11 -5.47 26.98 7.36
CA LEU A 11 -4.02 26.93 7.18
C LEU A 11 -3.36 25.87 8.07
N VAL A 12 -3.72 25.83 9.36
CA VAL A 12 -3.22 24.80 10.28
C VAL A 12 -3.60 23.39 9.81
N LEU A 13 -4.83 23.20 9.34
CA LEU A 13 -5.27 21.90 8.81
C LEU A 13 -4.49 21.49 7.56
N LEU A 14 -4.21 22.42 6.65
CA LEU A 14 -3.37 22.18 5.47
C LEU A 14 -1.95 21.77 5.86
N ASP A 15 -1.34 22.45 6.83
CA ASP A 15 0.00 22.12 7.32
C ASP A 15 0.07 20.75 8.01
N CYS A 16 -1.05 20.27 8.57
CA CYS A 16 -1.13 18.92 9.14
C CYS A 16 -1.22 17.81 8.08
N VAL A 17 -1.67 18.10 6.84
CA VAL A 17 -1.89 17.07 5.81
C VAL A 17 -0.63 16.22 5.54
N PRO A 18 0.56 16.80 5.30
CA PRO A 18 1.76 16.00 5.02
C PRO A 18 2.17 15.12 6.21
N LEU A 19 1.95 15.60 7.44
CA LEU A 19 2.19 14.81 8.66
C LEU A 19 1.22 13.63 8.77
N CYS A 20 -0.07 13.86 8.50
CA CYS A 20 -1.08 12.81 8.49
C CYS A 20 -0.82 11.76 7.40
N VAL A 21 -0.44 12.18 6.19
CA VAL A 21 -0.15 11.25 5.09
C VAL A 21 1.15 10.48 5.36
N THR A 22 2.20 11.14 5.85
CA THR A 22 3.46 10.47 6.20
C THR A 22 3.26 9.45 7.32
N SER A 23 2.54 9.84 8.39
CA SER A 23 2.21 8.91 9.48
C SER A 23 1.37 7.73 8.99
N TYR A 24 0.43 7.95 8.06
CA TYR A 24 -0.29 6.86 7.40
C TYR A 24 0.65 5.88 6.69
N PHE A 25 1.61 6.35 5.86
CA PHE A 25 2.55 5.47 5.17
C PHE A 25 3.49 4.70 6.11
N ILE A 26 3.81 5.27 7.27
CA ILE A 26 4.62 4.63 8.32
C ILE A 26 3.81 3.56 9.06
N LEU A 27 2.55 3.86 9.39
CA LEU A 27 1.67 2.96 10.15
C LEU A 27 1.06 1.85 9.29
N LEU A 28 0.94 2.05 7.98
CA LEU A 28 0.38 1.10 7.02
C LEU A 28 0.86 -0.35 7.22
N PRO A 29 2.18 -0.66 7.23
CA PRO A 29 2.63 -2.04 7.39
C PRO A 29 2.21 -2.65 8.73
N THR A 30 2.21 -1.87 9.80
CA THR A 30 1.80 -2.34 11.14
C THR A 30 0.31 -2.63 11.16
N VAL A 31 -0.52 -1.70 10.66
CA VAL A 31 -1.97 -1.87 10.62
C VAL A 31 -2.36 -3.06 9.75
N LEU A 32 -1.81 -3.16 8.53
CA LEU A 32 -2.12 -4.28 7.64
C LEU A 32 -1.73 -5.63 8.23
N ARG A 33 -0.57 -5.75 8.88
CA ARG A 33 -0.18 -6.99 9.57
C ARG A 33 -1.18 -7.37 10.65
N MET A 34 -1.61 -6.42 11.47
CA MET A 34 -2.63 -6.66 12.50
C MET A 34 -3.98 -7.08 11.89
N MET A 35 -4.35 -6.51 10.75
CA MET A 35 -5.59 -6.86 10.06
C MET A 35 -5.53 -8.22 9.36
N VAL A 36 -4.33 -8.74 9.05
CA VAL A 36 -4.16 -10.09 8.47
C VAL A 36 -4.23 -11.20 9.53
N VAL A 37 -3.89 -10.92 10.79
CA VAL A 37 -3.95 -11.90 11.89
C VAL A 37 -5.27 -12.70 11.96
N PRO A 38 -6.47 -12.09 11.94
CA PRO A 38 -7.73 -12.84 11.97
C PRO A 38 -8.04 -13.63 10.69
N LEU A 39 -7.31 -13.41 9.59
CA LEU A 39 -7.43 -14.23 8.38
C LEU A 39 -6.59 -15.51 8.47
N ALA A 40 -5.76 -15.62 9.50
CA ALA A 40 -4.70 -16.60 9.56
C ALA A 40 -5.16 -17.96 10.12
N CYS A 41 -5.79 -18.79 9.29
CA CYS A 41 -6.28 -20.11 9.70
C CYS A 41 -5.35 -21.25 9.27
N HIS A 42 -5.11 -22.21 10.16
CA HIS A 42 -4.31 -23.41 9.87
C HIS A 42 -4.94 -24.67 10.50
N LYS A 43 -4.63 -25.85 9.96
CA LYS A 43 -5.10 -27.13 10.52
C LYS A 43 -4.06 -27.68 11.51
N LEU A 44 -4.49 -28.01 12.73
CA LEU A 44 -3.59 -28.63 13.70
C LEU A 44 -3.49 -30.14 13.44
N GLY A 45 -2.32 -30.57 12.95
CA GLY A 45 -1.96 -31.98 12.74
C GLY A 45 -2.51 -32.59 11.44
N GLU A 46 -1.92 -33.73 11.01
CA GLU A 46 -2.30 -34.38 9.74
C GLU A 46 -3.71 -34.98 9.75
N SER A 47 -4.29 -35.25 10.94
CA SER A 47 -5.65 -35.76 11.10
C SER A 47 -6.67 -34.70 11.56
N GLY A 48 -6.26 -33.44 11.72
CA GLY A 48 -7.15 -32.36 12.15
C GLY A 48 -8.20 -32.02 11.10
N SER A 49 -9.48 -32.26 11.40
CA SER A 49 -10.59 -31.91 10.50
C SER A 49 -10.93 -30.42 10.51
N GLU A 50 -10.57 -29.70 11.58
CA GLU A 50 -10.99 -28.32 11.81
C GLU A 50 -9.87 -27.30 11.54
N TRP A 51 -10.23 -26.20 10.89
CA TRP A 51 -9.37 -25.03 10.75
C TRP A 51 -9.43 -24.22 12.04
N ARG A 52 -8.27 -23.86 12.58
CA ARG A 52 -8.14 -23.07 13.81
C ARG A 52 -7.29 -21.84 13.55
N LEU A 53 -7.53 -20.79 14.32
CA LEU A 53 -6.82 -19.53 14.18
C LEU A 53 -5.37 -19.71 14.65
N LEU A 54 -4.39 -19.24 13.87
CA LEU A 54 -2.98 -19.40 14.20
C LEU A 54 -2.59 -18.59 15.45
N ALA A 55 -3.20 -17.42 15.63
CA ALA A 55 -2.95 -16.55 16.78
C ALA A 55 -3.60 -17.07 18.08
N ASP A 56 -4.69 -17.83 17.97
CA ASP A 56 -5.39 -18.45 19.09
C ASP A 56 -6.00 -19.79 18.66
N PRO A 57 -5.30 -20.92 18.90
CA PRO A 57 -5.75 -22.24 18.50
C PRO A 57 -7.05 -22.71 19.16
N GLU A 58 -7.53 -22.05 20.22
CA GLU A 58 -8.83 -22.40 20.83
C GLU A 58 -10.00 -22.02 19.91
N VAL A 59 -9.81 -21.00 19.07
CA VAL A 59 -10.84 -20.48 18.17
C VAL A 59 -10.91 -21.29 16.87
N ILE A 60 -12.11 -21.80 16.57
CA ILE A 60 -12.41 -22.51 15.32
C ILE A 60 -12.72 -21.48 14.23
N CYS A 61 -12.03 -21.58 13.11
CA CYS A 61 -12.25 -20.69 11.97
C CYS A 61 -13.62 -20.90 11.34
N TRP A 62 -14.19 -19.81 10.81
CA TRP A 62 -15.50 -19.78 10.13
C TRP A 62 -16.72 -20.09 11.00
N GLN A 63 -16.54 -20.18 12.31
CA GLN A 63 -17.62 -20.43 13.27
C GLN A 63 -17.64 -19.35 14.36
N GLY A 64 -18.83 -19.10 14.91
CA GLY A 64 -19.02 -18.15 16.01
C GLY A 64 -18.47 -16.74 15.72
N GLU A 65 -17.80 -16.15 16.71
CA GLU A 65 -17.26 -14.79 16.67
C GLU A 65 -16.12 -14.59 15.67
N HIS A 66 -15.42 -15.67 15.27
CA HIS A 66 -14.33 -15.61 14.28
C HIS A 66 -14.80 -15.02 12.94
N THR A 67 -16.04 -15.31 12.53
CA THR A 67 -16.59 -14.76 11.28
C THR A 67 -16.64 -13.24 11.30
N GLY A 68 -16.96 -12.63 12.45
CA GLY A 68 -16.93 -11.17 12.63
C GLY A 68 -15.52 -10.61 12.54
N TRP A 69 -14.54 -11.24 13.18
CA TRP A 69 -13.14 -10.83 13.12
C TRP A 69 -12.54 -10.96 11.72
N PHE A 70 -12.90 -12.03 11.01
CA PHE A 70 -12.48 -12.26 9.63
C PHE A 70 -13.00 -11.15 8.70
N VAL A 71 -14.30 -10.82 8.79
CA VAL A 71 -14.90 -9.73 8.01
C VAL A 71 -14.25 -8.38 8.37
N PHE A 72 -14.03 -8.12 9.67
CA PHE A 72 -13.35 -6.90 10.11
C PHE A 72 -11.92 -6.79 9.57
N GLY A 73 -11.15 -7.89 9.56
CA GLY A 73 -9.81 -7.94 8.99
C GLY A 73 -9.81 -7.61 7.49
N ILE A 74 -10.72 -8.23 6.71
CA ILE A 74 -10.87 -7.91 5.28
C ILE A 74 -11.25 -6.45 5.07
N LEU A 75 -12.27 -5.96 5.78
CA LEU A 75 -12.70 -4.56 5.65
C LEU A 75 -11.58 -3.59 6.07
N GLY A 76 -10.81 -3.94 7.10
CA GLY A 76 -9.64 -3.19 7.53
C GLY A 76 -8.58 -3.11 6.43
N ILE A 77 -8.23 -4.23 5.80
CA ILE A 77 -7.27 -4.27 4.68
C ILE A 77 -7.79 -3.47 3.48
N LEU A 78 -9.06 -3.61 3.12
CA LEU A 78 -9.65 -2.86 2.01
C LEU A 78 -9.68 -1.36 2.30
N LEU A 79 -10.12 -0.97 3.49
CA LEU A 79 -10.26 0.43 3.86
C LEU A 79 -8.88 1.11 3.96
N TRP A 80 -7.96 0.49 4.71
CA TRP A 80 -6.63 1.04 4.94
C TRP A 80 -5.66 0.81 3.80
N GLY A 81 -5.76 -0.27 3.04
CA GLY A 81 -4.83 -0.58 1.95
C GLY A 81 -5.25 -0.04 0.58
N LEU A 82 -6.56 0.18 0.36
CA LEU A 82 -7.08 0.51 -0.97
C LEU A 82 -7.97 1.76 -0.98
N VAL A 83 -8.98 1.84 -0.12
CA VAL A 83 -9.99 2.90 -0.19
C VAL A 83 -9.38 4.27 0.16
N ILE A 84 -8.69 4.41 1.28
CA ILE A 84 -8.04 5.67 1.67
C ILE A 84 -7.10 6.20 0.57
N PRO A 85 -6.10 5.43 0.09
CA PRO A 85 -5.16 5.93 -0.91
C PRO A 85 -5.85 6.21 -2.25
N LEU A 86 -6.84 5.41 -2.64
CA LEU A 86 -7.63 5.66 -3.85
C LEU A 86 -8.42 6.97 -3.74
N LEU A 87 -9.06 7.25 -2.61
CA LEU A 87 -9.79 8.50 -2.39
C LEU A 87 -8.86 9.72 -2.45
N VAL A 88 -7.65 9.62 -1.90
CA VAL A 88 -6.64 10.68 -2.00
C VAL A 88 -6.22 10.90 -3.47
N CYS A 89 -5.90 9.83 -4.20
CA CYS A 89 -5.53 9.92 -5.61
C CYS A 89 -6.67 10.49 -6.47
N LEU A 90 -7.92 10.07 -6.23
CA LEU A 90 -9.10 10.60 -6.93
C LEU A 90 -9.36 12.07 -6.59
N TYR A 91 -9.16 12.47 -5.35
CA TYR A 91 -9.27 13.87 -4.93
C TYR A 91 -8.25 14.75 -5.66
N ILE A 92 -6.99 14.31 -5.73
CA ILE A 92 -5.93 15.04 -6.44
C ILE A 92 -6.23 15.10 -7.93
N TRP A 93 -6.60 13.98 -8.53
CA TRP A 93 -6.90 13.92 -9.96
C TRP A 93 -8.09 14.82 -10.35
N ARG A 94 -9.16 14.83 -9.55
CA ARG A 94 -10.36 15.62 -9.85
C ARG A 94 -10.17 17.13 -9.65
N ASN A 95 -9.37 17.53 -8.66
CA ASN A 95 -9.16 18.95 -8.31
C ASN A 95 -7.79 19.45 -8.77
N TYR A 96 -7.14 18.76 -9.71
CA TYR A 96 -5.76 19.06 -10.12
C TYR A 96 -5.60 20.51 -10.58
N ASP A 97 -6.52 21.00 -11.42
CA ASP A 97 -6.49 22.37 -11.93
C ASP A 97 -6.65 23.42 -10.82
N GLU A 98 -7.49 23.15 -9.81
CA GLU A 98 -7.70 24.04 -8.67
C GLU A 98 -6.48 24.02 -7.73
N ILE A 99 -5.89 22.84 -7.52
CA ILE A 99 -4.67 22.64 -6.72
C ILE A 99 -3.49 23.37 -7.37
N GLU A 100 -3.40 23.38 -8.71
CA GLU A 100 -2.32 24.07 -9.42
C GLU A 100 -2.39 25.60 -9.25
N GLN A 101 -3.60 26.17 -9.10
CA GLN A 101 -3.82 27.61 -8.95
C GLN A 101 -3.54 28.12 -7.52
N ASP A 102 -3.84 27.35 -6.48
CA ASP A 102 -3.61 27.74 -5.09
C ASP A 102 -2.19 27.35 -4.64
N VAL A 103 -1.29 28.35 -4.52
CA VAL A 103 0.12 28.14 -4.15
C VAL A 103 0.28 27.36 -2.84
N HIS A 104 -0.57 27.58 -1.83
CA HIS A 104 -0.44 26.90 -0.55
C HIS A 104 -0.85 25.43 -0.68
N VAL A 105 -2.02 25.16 -1.27
CA VAL A 105 -2.48 23.78 -1.48
C VAL A 105 -1.54 23.03 -2.41
N ARG A 106 -1.03 23.71 -3.45
CA ARG A 106 -0.01 23.19 -4.35
C ARG A 106 1.18 22.70 -3.55
N ILE A 107 1.85 23.54 -2.76
CA ILE A 107 3.05 23.12 -2.00
C ILE A 107 2.75 21.92 -1.08
N THR A 108 1.58 21.90 -0.44
CA THR A 108 1.16 20.83 0.48
C THR A 108 0.82 19.50 -0.22
N VAL A 109 0.34 19.52 -1.46
CA VAL A 109 -0.03 18.31 -2.21
C VAL A 109 1.07 17.89 -3.18
N MET A 110 1.88 18.86 -3.66
CA MET A 110 2.88 18.64 -4.69
C MET A 110 3.85 17.56 -4.27
N TRP A 111 4.26 17.47 -3.00
CA TRP A 111 5.21 16.45 -2.57
C TRP A 111 4.76 15.00 -2.85
N LEU A 112 3.45 14.74 -2.99
CA LEU A 112 2.92 13.41 -3.32
C LEU A 112 2.94 13.11 -4.83
N ILE A 113 2.93 14.16 -5.66
CA ILE A 113 2.86 14.10 -7.13
C ILE A 113 4.17 14.56 -7.80
N ASP A 114 5.09 15.16 -7.03
CA ASP A 114 6.37 15.68 -7.49
C ASP A 114 7.27 14.51 -7.89
N GLY A 115 7.64 14.48 -9.16
CA GLY A 115 8.43 13.40 -9.76
C GLY A 115 7.67 12.50 -10.72
N TYR A 116 6.34 12.63 -10.85
CA TYR A 116 5.54 11.95 -11.89
C TYR A 116 5.24 12.88 -13.07
N GLU A 117 5.09 12.32 -14.27
CA GLU A 117 4.54 13.10 -15.38
C GLU A 117 3.04 13.42 -15.13
N PRO A 118 2.51 14.54 -15.67
CA PRO A 118 1.11 14.96 -15.44
C PRO A 118 0.05 13.92 -15.85
N HIS A 119 0.39 12.99 -16.75
CA HIS A 119 -0.51 11.92 -17.17
C HIS A 119 -0.52 10.71 -16.22
N TYR A 120 0.45 10.61 -15.30
CA TYR A 120 0.67 9.46 -14.42
C TYR A 120 0.46 9.80 -12.93
N LEU A 121 -0.39 10.77 -12.61
CA LEU A 121 -0.69 11.17 -11.21
C LEU A 121 -1.25 10.02 -10.35
N LEU A 122 -1.88 9.02 -10.98
CA LEU A 122 -2.39 7.83 -10.29
C LEU A 122 -1.30 6.77 -10.03
N TRP A 123 -0.07 6.98 -10.48
CA TRP A 123 0.99 5.98 -10.33
C TRP A 123 1.40 5.75 -8.87
N GLU A 124 1.26 6.76 -8.02
CA GLU A 124 1.48 6.60 -6.58
C GLU A 124 0.56 5.51 -5.98
N PHE A 125 -0.67 5.38 -6.49
CA PHE A 125 -1.58 4.29 -6.11
C PHE A 125 -1.05 2.92 -6.55
N VAL A 126 -0.42 2.82 -7.72
CA VAL A 126 0.18 1.57 -8.22
C VAL A 126 1.35 1.14 -7.33
N VAL A 127 2.22 2.09 -6.96
CA VAL A 127 3.34 1.85 -6.03
C VAL A 127 2.82 1.43 -4.65
N HIS A 128 1.78 2.10 -4.16
CA HIS A 128 1.12 1.74 -2.91
C HIS A 128 0.51 0.34 -2.96
N LEU A 129 -0.24 0.02 -4.02
CA LEU A 129 -0.86 -1.29 -4.23
C LEU A 129 0.18 -2.40 -4.21
N ARG A 130 1.32 -2.22 -4.89
CA ARG A 130 2.44 -3.16 -4.84
C ARG A 130 2.90 -3.40 -3.39
N ARG A 131 3.07 -2.34 -2.60
CA ARG A 131 3.49 -2.44 -1.19
C ARG A 131 2.46 -3.21 -0.36
N VAL A 132 1.17 -2.96 -0.55
CA VAL A 132 0.07 -3.67 0.12
C VAL A 132 0.09 -5.16 -0.24
N LEU A 133 0.24 -5.51 -1.52
CA LEU A 133 0.32 -6.90 -1.97
C LEU A 133 1.50 -7.64 -1.31
N LEU A 134 2.68 -7.02 -1.28
CA LEU A 134 3.85 -7.61 -0.61
C LEU A 134 3.59 -7.83 0.89
N ILE A 135 2.96 -6.89 1.59
CA ILE A 135 2.64 -7.02 3.02
C ILE A 135 1.62 -8.14 3.27
N VAL A 136 0.58 -8.23 2.43
CA VAL A 136 -0.45 -9.28 2.55
C VAL A 136 0.15 -10.66 2.32
N VAL A 137 1.01 -10.83 1.30
CA VAL A 137 1.74 -12.08 1.07
C VAL A 137 2.62 -12.44 2.26
N ALA A 138 3.36 -11.46 2.81
CA ALA A 138 4.25 -11.67 3.96
C ALA A 138 3.54 -12.06 5.25
N ALA A 139 2.30 -11.59 5.42
CA ALA A 139 1.52 -11.84 6.63
C ALA A 139 0.63 -13.09 6.50
N TRP A 140 0.55 -13.71 5.32
CA TRP A 140 -0.29 -14.87 5.10
C TRP A 140 0.32 -16.13 5.75
N PRO A 141 -0.35 -16.79 6.70
CA PRO A 141 0.28 -17.83 7.51
C PRO A 141 0.49 -19.18 6.82
N ASP A 142 -0.38 -19.52 5.86
CA ASP A 142 -0.49 -20.87 5.30
C ASP A 142 0.26 -21.00 3.96
N LEU A 143 1.13 -20.02 3.70
CA LEU A 143 1.93 -19.95 2.49
C LEU A 143 3.25 -20.68 2.76
N SER A 144 3.52 -21.73 1.98
CA SER A 144 4.85 -22.34 2.01
C SER A 144 5.92 -21.30 1.62
N ARG A 145 7.13 -21.41 2.19
CA ARG A 145 8.25 -20.51 1.87
C ARG A 145 8.48 -20.40 0.35
N GLY A 146 8.36 -21.51 -0.37
CA GLY A 146 8.49 -21.54 -1.83
C GLY A 146 7.38 -20.73 -2.54
N SER A 147 6.12 -20.93 -2.15
CA SER A 147 4.99 -20.18 -2.72
C SER A 147 5.03 -18.70 -2.37
N GLU A 148 5.44 -18.34 -1.15
CA GLU A 148 5.61 -16.94 -0.74
C GLU A 148 6.63 -16.21 -1.62
N LEU A 149 7.82 -16.80 -1.78
CA LEU A 149 8.87 -16.25 -2.63
C LEU A 149 8.44 -16.20 -4.10
N ALA A 150 7.71 -17.20 -4.60
CA ALA A 150 7.17 -17.19 -5.96
C ALA A 150 6.15 -16.04 -6.17
N MET A 151 5.30 -15.76 -5.17
CA MET A 151 4.35 -14.64 -5.22
C MET A 151 5.07 -13.29 -5.20
N TYR A 152 6.11 -13.12 -4.37
CA TYR A 152 6.96 -11.92 -4.40
C TYR A 152 7.60 -11.71 -5.77
N GLN A 153 8.12 -12.78 -6.36
CA GLN A 153 8.72 -12.72 -7.69
C GLN A 153 7.67 -12.34 -8.74
N GLY A 154 6.48 -12.91 -8.70
CA GLY A 154 5.37 -12.56 -9.59
C GLY A 154 4.97 -11.09 -9.48
N ILE A 155 4.80 -10.58 -8.25
CA ILE A 155 4.50 -9.16 -8.00
C ILE A 155 5.63 -8.26 -8.51
N GLY A 156 6.89 -8.62 -8.26
CA GLY A 156 8.06 -7.86 -8.72
C GLY A 156 8.18 -7.81 -10.24
N ILE A 157 7.96 -8.94 -10.93
CA ILE A 157 7.97 -9.00 -12.41
C ILE A 157 6.83 -8.17 -12.98
N ALA A 158 5.62 -8.31 -12.46
CA ALA A 158 4.47 -7.52 -12.91
C ALA A 158 4.74 -6.01 -12.73
N ALA A 159 5.28 -5.60 -11.58
CA ALA A 159 5.67 -4.22 -11.34
C ALA A 159 6.76 -3.73 -12.31
N LEU A 160 7.76 -4.55 -12.62
CA LEU A 160 8.80 -4.22 -13.58
C LEU A 160 8.25 -4.07 -15.00
N LEU A 161 7.37 -4.97 -15.43
CA LEU A 161 6.72 -4.90 -16.74
C LEU A 161 5.83 -3.65 -16.86
N LEU A 162 5.05 -3.35 -15.82
CA LEU A 162 4.26 -2.13 -15.76
C LEU A 162 5.16 -0.89 -15.84
N HIS A 163 6.24 -0.85 -15.05
CA HIS A 163 7.20 0.26 -15.06
C HIS A 163 7.83 0.47 -16.45
N TYR A 164 8.27 -0.60 -17.12
CA TYR A 164 8.81 -0.49 -18.48
C TYR A 164 7.79 -0.06 -19.52
N SER A 165 6.52 -0.42 -19.34
CA SER A 165 5.45 -0.09 -20.28
C SER A 165 5.04 1.38 -20.20
N PHE A 166 5.03 1.95 -18.99
CA PHE A 166 4.52 3.31 -18.76
C PHE A 166 5.60 4.37 -18.55
N LYS A 167 6.75 4.04 -17.92
CA LYS A 167 7.80 4.99 -17.51
C LYS A 167 7.20 6.28 -16.90
N PRO A 168 6.60 6.17 -15.72
CA PRO A 168 5.68 7.16 -15.19
C PRO A 168 6.38 8.39 -14.59
N PHE A 169 7.68 8.30 -14.33
CA PHE A 169 8.42 9.36 -13.66
C PHE A 169 8.89 10.42 -14.65
N ASP A 170 9.13 11.62 -14.15
CA ASP A 170 9.60 12.73 -14.97
C ASP A 170 11.00 12.45 -15.54
N ASN A 171 11.19 12.77 -16.83
CA ASN A 171 12.43 12.58 -17.58
C ASN A 171 13.54 13.58 -17.18
N ARG A 172 13.29 14.50 -16.24
CA ARG A 172 14.30 15.42 -15.68
C ARG A 172 15.52 14.65 -15.15
N LEU A 173 16.69 15.30 -15.22
CA LEU A 173 17.98 14.72 -14.79
C LEU A 173 18.33 13.39 -15.47
N GLY A 174 17.81 13.13 -16.68
CA GLY A 174 18.15 11.95 -17.48
C GLY A 174 17.44 10.67 -17.03
N GLU A 175 16.13 10.77 -16.75
CA GLU A 175 15.28 9.66 -16.27
C GLU A 175 15.81 9.06 -14.94
N LEU A 176 16.36 9.90 -14.05
CA LEU A 176 17.03 9.41 -12.83
C LEU A 176 16.11 8.52 -11.98
N LEU A 177 14.85 8.94 -11.82
CA LEU A 177 13.86 8.21 -11.03
C LEU A 177 13.46 6.88 -11.69
N ASP A 178 13.25 6.84 -13.01
CA ASP A 178 12.98 5.58 -13.71
C ASP A 178 14.14 4.59 -13.61
N ARG A 179 15.38 5.09 -13.64
CA ARG A 179 16.58 4.26 -13.46
C ARG A 179 16.66 3.73 -12.04
N ALA A 180 16.37 4.56 -11.03
CA ALA A 180 16.37 4.16 -9.64
C ALA A 180 15.30 3.10 -9.37
N GLU A 181 14.05 3.30 -9.83
CA GLU A 181 12.96 2.34 -9.66
C GLU A 181 13.27 1.02 -10.37
N ARG A 182 13.73 1.08 -11.62
CA ARG A 182 14.13 -0.12 -12.38
C ARG A 182 15.23 -0.89 -11.65
N ASN A 183 16.28 -0.21 -11.21
CA ASN A 183 17.38 -0.86 -10.51
C ASN A 183 16.91 -1.45 -9.18
N GLY A 184 16.05 -0.76 -8.43
CA GLY A 184 15.45 -1.26 -7.20
C GLY A 184 14.62 -2.53 -7.42
N LEU A 185 13.78 -2.55 -8.45
CA LEU A 185 12.99 -3.73 -8.83
C LEU A 185 13.87 -4.90 -9.28
N LEU A 186 14.92 -4.65 -10.06
CA LEU A 186 15.87 -5.68 -10.46
C LEU A 186 16.64 -6.23 -9.26
N SER A 187 17.09 -5.37 -8.34
CA SER A 187 17.74 -5.79 -7.10
C SER A 187 16.80 -6.65 -6.24
N PHE A 188 15.54 -6.24 -6.08
CA PHE A 188 14.52 -7.02 -5.37
C PHE A 188 14.33 -8.41 -6.00
N LEU A 189 14.16 -8.49 -7.32
CA LEU A 189 13.99 -9.75 -8.02
C LEU A 189 15.22 -10.66 -7.90
N LEU A 190 16.42 -10.09 -7.95
CA LEU A 190 17.66 -10.82 -7.76
C LEU A 190 17.74 -11.42 -6.35
N VAL A 191 17.41 -10.64 -5.32
CA VAL A 191 17.37 -11.12 -3.92
C VAL A 191 16.36 -12.26 -3.75
N VAL A 192 15.15 -12.11 -4.28
CA VAL A 192 14.11 -13.16 -4.19
C VAL A 192 14.55 -14.43 -4.92
N THR A 193 15.18 -14.31 -6.09
CA THR A 193 15.69 -15.46 -6.86
C THR A 193 16.79 -16.20 -6.09
N ILE A 194 17.71 -15.47 -5.46
CA ILE A 194 18.75 -16.07 -4.62
C ILE A 194 18.11 -16.79 -3.43
N ALA A 195 17.13 -16.17 -2.78
CA ALA A 195 16.41 -16.75 -1.63
C ALA A 195 15.64 -18.04 -1.98
N GLN A 196 15.23 -18.22 -3.23
CA GLN A 196 14.59 -19.47 -3.69
C GLN A 196 15.57 -20.64 -3.82
N ILE A 197 16.84 -20.35 -4.07
CA ILE A 197 17.89 -21.37 -4.28
C ILE A 197 18.47 -21.85 -2.94
N VAL A 198 18.36 -21.02 -1.88
CA VAL A 198 18.88 -21.27 -0.53
C VAL A 198 17.85 -21.92 0.40
#